data_AF-A0A7X3GB12-F1
#
_entry.id   AF-A0A7X3GB12-F1
#
_cell.length_a   1.000
_cell.length_b   1.000
_cell.length_c   1.000
_cell.angle_alpha   90.00
_cell.angle_beta   90.00
_cell.angle_gamma   90.00
#
_symmetry.space_group_name_H-M   'P 1'
#
loop_
_entity.id
_entity.type
_entity.pdbx_description
1 polymer ?
#
loop_
_entity_poly.entity_id
_entity_poly.type
_entity_poly.pdbx_seq_one_letter_code
_entity_poly.pdbx_strand_id
1 'polypeptide(L)' 'MTQFITDLTTFLANHSDINEYFRASMEQALNELLQAELTSVLGYEPYDVSGYNSGNSESVQYLV' A
#
# COMPACT_ATOMS: atom_id res chain seq x y z
N MET A 1 7.42 -10.02 5.53
CA MET A 1 8.79 -10.30 5.01
C MET A 1 8.91 -11.66 4.33
N THR A 2 8.42 -12.77 4.89
CA THR A 2 8.60 -14.10 4.29
C THR A 2 7.93 -14.27 2.92
N GLN A 3 6.74 -13.67 2.71
CA GLN A 3 6.04 -13.71 1.42
C GLN A 3 6.81 -12.98 0.31
N PHE A 4 7.37 -11.81 0.61
CA PHE A 4 8.23 -11.08 -0.34
C PHE A 4 9.44 -11.92 -0.81
N ILE A 5 10.11 -12.61 0.12
CA ILE A 5 11.26 -13.47 -0.23
C ILE A 5 10.80 -14.64 -1.12
N THR A 6 9.67 -15.27 -0.80
CA THR A 6 9.09 -16.35 -1.60
C THR A 6 8.75 -15.86 -3.01
N ASP A 7 8.00 -14.76 -3.13
CA ASP A 7 7.57 -14.19 -4.39
C ASP A 7 8.77 -13.76 -5.25
N LEU A 8 9.79 -13.14 -4.64
CA LEU A 8 11.04 -12.79 -5.31
C LEU A 8 11.77 -14.03 -5.84
N THR A 9 11.87 -15.10 -5.04
CA THR A 9 12.55 -16.33 -5.49
C THR A 9 11.81 -17.02 -6.63
N THR A 10 10.47 -17.03 -6.61
CA THR A 10 9.66 -17.54 -7.72
C THR A 10 9.83 -16.67 -8.97
N PHE A 11 9.86 -15.34 -8.81
CA PHE A 11 10.01 -14.41 -9.91
C PHE A 11 11.39 -14.52 -10.59
N LEU A 12 12.46 -14.64 -9.80
CA LEU A 12 13.81 -14.89 -10.29
C LEU A 12 13.93 -16.22 -11.05
N ALA A 13 13.27 -17.27 -10.55
CA ALA A 13 13.24 -18.57 -11.23
C ALA A 13 12.53 -18.51 -12.61
N ASN A 14 11.60 -17.57 -12.78
CA ASN A 14 10.86 -17.35 -14.02
C ASN A 14 11.55 -16.39 -15.01
N HIS A 15 12.80 -15.97 -14.75
CA HIS A 15 13.58 -15.07 -15.61
C HIS A 15 12.83 -13.78 -16.04
N SER A 16 11.92 -13.31 -15.20
CA SER A 16 11.05 -12.16 -15.49
C SER A 16 11.76 -10.83 -15.20
N ASP A 17 11.24 -9.70 -15.71
CA ASP A 17 11.87 -8.39 -15.52
C ASP A 17 11.81 -7.95 -14.04
N ILE A 18 12.95 -8.07 -13.37
CA ILE A 18 13.09 -7.79 -11.95
C ILE A 18 12.80 -6.32 -11.59
N ASN A 19 12.98 -5.40 -12.53
CA ASN A 19 12.74 -3.98 -12.29
C ASN A 19 11.25 -3.70 -12.06
N GLU A 20 10.38 -4.34 -12.84
CA GLU A 20 8.93 -4.18 -12.71
C GLU A 20 8.43 -4.78 -11.39
N TYR A 21 9.00 -5.92 -10.97
CA TYR A 21 8.68 -6.51 -9.68
C TYR A 21 9.06 -5.60 -8.51
N PHE A 22 10.26 -5.01 -8.53
CA PHE A 22 10.67 -4.06 -7.51
C PHE A 22 9.85 -2.77 -7.55
N ARG A 23 9.52 -2.25 -8.74
CA ARG A 23 8.66 -1.07 -8.90
C ARG A 23 7.30 -1.29 -8.23
N ALA A 24 6.62 -2.38 -8.58
CA ALA A 24 5.32 -2.72 -8.00
C ALA A 24 5.40 -2.97 -6.49
N SER A 25 6.44 -3.66 -6.02
CA SER A 25 6.64 -3.91 -4.59
C SER A 25 6.87 -2.62 -3.80
N MET A 26 7.64 -1.67 -4.36
CA MET A 26 7.87 -0.37 -3.75
C MET A 26 6.61 0.49 -3.76
N GLU A 27 5.88 0.49 -4.86
CA GLU A 27 4.61 1.21 -5.01
C GLU A 27 3.58 0.75 -3.96
N GLN A 28 3.45 -0.57 -3.79
CA GLN A 28 2.60 -1.13 -2.74
C GLN A 28 3.06 -0.69 -1.34
N ALA A 29 4.35 -0.80 -1.03
CA ALA A 29 4.88 -0.42 0.29
C ALA A 29 4.69 1.09 0.58
N LEU A 30 4.83 1.95 -0.44
CA LEU A 30 4.58 3.38 -0.32
C LEU A 30 3.09 3.67 -0.11
N ASN A 31 2.21 2.97 -0.82
CA ASN A 31 0.76 3.12 -0.64
C ASN A 31 0.31 2.68 0.75
N GLU A 32 0.83 1.55 1.26
CA GLU A 32 0.56 1.07 2.62
C GLU A 32 1.08 2.06 3.67
N LEU A 33 2.26 2.64 3.48
CA LEU A 33 2.81 3.66 4.37
C LEU A 33 1.95 4.93 4.38
N LEU A 34 1.59 5.44 3.21
CA LEU A 34 0.73 6.63 3.08
C LEU A 34 -0.63 6.42 3.73
N GLN A 35 -1.21 5.22 3.58
CA GLN A 35 -2.46 4.85 4.25
C GLN A 35 -2.29 4.85 5.77
N ALA A 36 -1.24 4.24 6.30
CA ALA A 36 -0.97 4.22 7.73
C ALA A 36 -0.75 5.63 8.30
N GLU A 37 -0.05 6.50 7.58
CA GLU A 37 0.14 7.89 7.97
C GLU A 37 -1.18 8.66 7.96
N LEU A 38 -2.01 8.46 6.94
CA LEU A 38 -3.32 9.11 6.87
C LEU A 38 -4.24 8.67 7.99
N THR A 39 -4.34 7.36 8.25
CA THR A 39 -5.09 6.81 9.39
C THR A 39 -4.60 7.42 10.71
N SER A 40 -3.28 7.53 10.89
CA SER A 40 -2.68 8.14 12.09
C SER A 40 -3.05 9.62 12.24
N VAL A 41 -3.09 10.38 11.13
CA VAL A 41 -3.45 11.80 11.12
C VAL A 41 -4.94 12.02 11.36
N LEU A 42 -5.80 11.22 10.73
CA LEU A 42 -7.26 11.33 10.84
C LEU A 42 -7.81 10.71 12.13
N GLY A 43 -7.08 9.74 12.70
CA GLY A 43 -7.45 9.04 13.92
C GLY A 43 -8.51 7.95 13.71
N TYR A 44 -8.76 7.55 12.46
CA TYR A 44 -9.69 6.49 12.09
C TYR A 44 -9.25 5.78 10.81
N GLU A 45 -9.63 4.51 10.68
CA GLU A 45 -9.32 3.70 9.51
C GLU A 45 -10.23 4.06 8.32
N PRO A 46 -9.83 3.70 7.09
CA PRO A 46 -10.66 3.90 5.93
C PRO A 46 -12.04 3.26 6.09
N TYR A 47 -13.07 4.01 5.72
CA TYR A 47 -14.49 3.65 5.87
C TYR A 47 -15.00 3.45 7.31
N ASP A 48 -14.21 3.78 8.33
CA ASP A 48 -14.67 3.73 9.72
C ASP A 48 -15.82 4.74 9.94
N VAL A 49 -16.86 4.29 10.64
CA VAL A 49 -18.01 5.09 11.03
C VAL A 49 -17.63 6.28 11.91
N SER A 50 -16.50 6.18 12.63
CA SER A 50 -15.94 7.28 13.42
C SER A 50 -15.50 8.47 12.56
N GLY A 51 -15.18 8.24 11.28
CA GLY A 51 -14.84 9.27 10.31
C GLY A 51 -16.05 9.99 9.69
N TYR A 52 -17.27 9.56 9.97
CA TYR A 52 -18.47 10.14 9.35
C TYR A 52 -18.78 11.50 9.97
N ASN A 53 -19.05 12.50 9.12
CA ASN A 53 -19.29 13.90 9.53
C ASN A 53 -18.12 14.57 10.24
N SER A 54 -16.89 14.03 10.14
CA SER A 54 -15.67 14.62 10.72
C SER A 54 -15.23 15.93 10.02
N GLY A 55 -15.84 16.27 8.88
CA GLY A 55 -15.42 17.40 8.03
C GLY A 55 -14.25 17.09 7.10
N ASN A 56 -13.52 15.99 7.34
CA ASN A 56 -12.45 15.46 6.49
C ASN A 56 -12.89 14.13 5.87
N SER A 57 -13.73 14.16 4.84
CA SER A 57 -14.08 12.94 4.11
C SER A 57 -12.89 12.46 3.28
N GLU A 58 -12.54 11.18 3.40
CA GLU A 58 -11.47 10.56 2.61
C GLU A 58 -11.82 10.59 1.11
N SER A 59 -11.22 11.50 0.35
CA SER A 59 -11.17 11.39 -1.12
C SER A 59 -9.77 10.95 -1.54
N VAL A 60 -9.35 9.76 -1.10
CA VAL A 60 -8.04 9.23 -1.49
C VAL A 60 -8.24 8.36 -2.72
N GLN A 61 -7.96 8.94 -3.90
CA GLN A 61 -7.66 8.14 -5.07
C GLN A 61 -6.22 7.68 -4.91
N TYR A 62 -6.01 6.42 -4.53
CA TYR A 62 -4.69 5.79 -4.52
C TYR A 62 -4.19 5.77 -5.97
N LEU A 63 -3.34 6.75 -6.30
CA LEU A 63 -2.77 6.99 -7.62
C LEU A 63 -1.30 6.59 -7.57
N VAL A 64 -1.02 5.34 -7.93
CA VAL A 64 -0.01 4.94 -8.91
C VAL A 64 -0.52 3.66 -9.56
#